data_AF-A0A1V5ED23-F1
#
_entry.id   AF-A0A1V5ED23-F1
#
_cell.length_a   1.000
_cell.length_b   1.000
_cell.length_c   1.000
_cell.angle_alpha   90.00
_cell.angle_beta   90.00
_cell.angle_gamma   90.00
#
_symmetry.space_group_name_H-M   'P 1'
#
loop_
_entity.id
_entity.type
_entity.pdbx_description
1 polymer ?
#
loop_
_entity_poly.entity_id
_entity_poly.type
_entity_poly.pdbx_seq_one_letter_code
_entity_poly.pdbx_strand_id
1 'polypeptide(L)' 'MTVFKNYAETKNKRPGPLNGLRVLEVCTLLFGPAGPSFLAELGAEVIKIELPPWAT' A
#
# COMPACT_ATOMS: atom_id res chain seq x y z
N MET A 1 21.75 7.13 -30.41
CA MET A 1 22.18 7.14 -28.98
C MET A 1 21.00 7.39 -28.02
N THR A 2 19.78 6.96 -28.36
CA THR A 2 18.55 7.39 -27.67
C THR A 2 18.02 6.34 -26.70
N VAL A 3 18.27 5.05 -26.97
CA VAL A 3 17.81 3.92 -26.15
C VAL A 3 18.50 3.89 -24.78
N PHE A 4 19.82 4.04 -24.73
CA PHE A 4 20.58 4.06 -23.47
C PHE A 4 20.20 5.23 -22.56
N LYS A 5 19.89 6.38 -23.15
CA LYS A 5 19.43 7.57 -22.41
C LYS A 5 18.06 7.30 -21.76
N ASN A 6 17.13 6.71 -22.52
CA ASN A 6 15.81 6.30 -22.01
C ASN A 6 15.90 5.27 -20.86
N TYR A 7 16.78 4.27 -20.97
CA TYR A 7 16.98 3.28 -19.90
C TYR A 7 17.50 3.94 -18.61
N ALA A 8 18.52 4.81 -18.72
CA ALA A 8 19.08 5.51 -17.58
C ALA A 8 18.02 6.37 -16.85
N GLU A 9 17.12 7.00 -17.60
CA GLU A 9 16.05 7.86 -17.08
C GLU A 9 14.87 7.09 -16.45
N THR A 10 14.63 5.84 -16.85
CA THR A 10 13.40 5.10 -16.48
C THR A 10 13.62 3.83 -15.68
N LYS A 11 14.85 3.33 -15.52
CA LYS A 11 15.15 2.03 -14.87
C LYS A 11 14.55 1.84 -13.46
N ASN A 12 14.27 2.92 -12.75
CA ASN A 12 13.70 2.92 -11.39
C ASN A 12 12.23 3.38 -11.35
N LYS A 13 11.60 3.71 -12.48
CA LYS A 13 10.21 4.16 -12.56
C LYS A 13 9.23 2.99 -12.55
N ARG A 14 9.33 2.12 -11.55
CA ARG A 14 8.32 1.08 -11.32
C ARG A 14 7.38 1.57 -10.20
N PRO A 15 6.06 1.41 -10.35
CA PRO A 15 5.15 1.66 -9.24
C PRO A 15 5.47 0.72 -8.07
N GLY A 16 5.00 1.07 -6.87
CA GLY A 16 5.12 0.19 -5.70
C GLY A 16 4.55 -1.21 -6.00
N PRO A 17 5.12 -2.28 -5.40
CA PRO A 17 4.76 -3.65 -5.74
C PRO A 17 3.29 -4.01 -5.54
N LEU A 18 2.55 -3.24 -4.72
CA LEU A 18 1.11 -3.43 -4.49
C LEU A 18 0.25 -2.30 -5.09
N ASN A 19 0.81 -1.48 -5.98
CA ASN A 19 0.06 -0.41 -6.63
C ASN A 19 -1.16 -0.97 -7.38
N GLY A 20 -2.32 -0.33 -7.16
CA GLY A 20 -3.60 -0.72 -7.76
C GLY A 20 -4.39 -1.77 -6.96
N LEU A 21 -3.83 -2.30 -5.87
CA LEU A 21 -4.57 -3.15 -4.95
C LEU A 21 -5.33 -2.33 -3.91
N ARG A 22 -6.54 -2.80 -3.57
CA ARG A 22 -7.37 -2.29 -2.48
C ARG A 22 -7.46 -3.32 -1.38
N VAL A 23 -7.16 -2.92 -0.15
CA VAL A 23 -7.13 -3.78 1.03
C VAL A 23 -8.12 -3.25 2.06
N LEU A 24 -8.99 -4.12 2.56
CA LEU A 24 -9.90 -3.81 3.65
C LEU A 24 -9.29 -4.27 4.98
N GLU A 25 -9.02 -3.35 5.89
CA GLU A 25 -8.55 -3.63 7.24
C GLU A 25 -9.73 -3.71 8.21
N VAL A 26 -9.87 -4.85 8.90
CA VAL A 26 -10.92 -5.13 9.89
C VAL A 26 -10.33 -5.53 11.26
N CYS A 27 -9.09 -5.11 11.52
CA CYS A 27 -8.37 -5.42 12.76
C CYS A 27 -8.70 -4.42 13.87
N THR A 28 -8.96 -4.92 15.09
CA THR A 28 -9.33 -4.09 16.25
C THR A 28 -8.25 -4.00 17.34
N LEU A 29 -7.29 -4.93 17.35
CA LEU A 29 -6.24 -5.01 18.37
C LEU A 29 -4.92 -4.45 17.86
N LEU A 30 -4.08 -3.96 18.79
CA LEU A 30 -2.87 -3.19 18.53
C LEU A 30 -1.92 -3.77 17.46
N PHE A 31 -1.77 -5.10 17.41
CA PHE A 31 -0.85 -5.77 16.46
C PHE A 31 -1.48 -6.12 15.12
N GLY A 32 -2.82 -6.04 14.99
CA GLY A 32 -3.51 -6.32 13.73
C GLY A 32 -3.20 -5.30 12.62
N PRO A 33 -3.27 -3.98 12.88
CA PRO A 33 -2.97 -2.94 11.90
C PRO A 33 -1.54 -2.94 11.33
N ALA A 34 -0.59 -3.65 11.96
CA ALA A 34 0.79 -3.71 11.49
C ALA A 34 0.90 -4.30 10.07
N GLY A 35 0.15 -5.37 9.79
CA GLY A 35 0.14 -6.00 8.46
C GLY A 35 -0.36 -5.04 7.37
N PRO A 36 -1.60 -4.51 7.47
CA PRO A 36 -2.13 -3.51 6.54
C PRO A 36 -1.23 -2.29 6.39
N SER A 37 -0.59 -1.81 7.46
CA SER A 37 0.36 -0.69 7.38
C SER A 37 1.54 -0.99 6.43
N PHE A 38 2.13 -2.19 6.52
CA PHE A 38 3.17 -2.60 5.58
C PHE A 38 2.65 -2.69 4.12
N LEU A 39 1.41 -3.12 3.92
CA LEU A 39 0.82 -3.18 2.58
C LEU A 39 0.64 -1.77 1.97
N ALA A 40 0.26 -0.78 2.80
CA ALA A 40 0.19 0.62 2.38
C ALA A 40 1.56 1.17 1.96
N GLU A 41 2.62 0.88 2.72
CA GLU A 41 4.00 1.26 2.38
C GLU A 41 4.48 0.66 1.05
N LEU A 42 3.98 -0.52 0.71
CA LEU A 42 4.24 -1.20 -0.56
C LEU A 42 3.36 -0.69 -1.73
N GLY A 43 2.49 0.28 -1.48
CA GLY A 43 1.70 1.00 -2.49
C GLY A 43 0.24 0.56 -2.62
N ALA A 44 -0.28 -0.25 -1.70
CA ALA A 44 -1.70 -0.59 -1.67
C ALA A 44 -2.57 0.56 -1.12
N GLU A 45 -3.82 0.64 -1.59
CA GLU A 45 -4.86 1.48 -0.98
C GLU A 45 -5.50 0.70 0.18
N VAL A 46 -5.17 1.07 1.42
CA VAL A 46 -5.69 0.41 2.62
C VAL A 46 -6.83 1.22 3.21
N ILE A 47 -8.00 0.59 3.39
CA ILE A 47 -9.20 1.20 3.94
C ILE A 47 -9.51 0.55 5.28
N LYS A 48 -9.44 1.32 6.36
CA LYS A 48 -9.74 0.83 7.71
C LYS A 48 -11.22 0.94 8.02
N ILE A 49 -11.79 -0.18 8.48
CA ILE A 49 -13.14 -0.22 9.04
C ILE A 49 -13.01 -0.24 10.55
N GLU A 50 -13.52 0.81 11.18
CA GLU A 50 -13.65 0.89 12.63
C GLU A 50 -15.05 0.51 13.05
N LEU A 51 -15.14 -0.09 14.25
CA LEU A 51 -16.42 -0.28 14.89
C LEU A 51 -17.08 1.09 15.16
N PRO A 52 -18.41 1.17 15.07
CA PRO A 52 -19.09 2.39 15.44
C PRO A 52 -18.87 2.69 16.94
N PRO A 53 -19.01 3.95 17.37
CA PRO A 53 -18.66 4.38 18.73
C PRO A 53 -19.35 3.62 19.87
N TRP A 54 -20.47 2.96 19.58
CA TRP A 54 -21.33 2.25 20.54
C TRP A 54 -21.08 0.75 20.63
N ALA A 55 -20.17 0.19 19.83
CA ALA A 55 -19.85 -1.25 19.82
C ALA A 55 -18.63 -1.62 20.68
N THR A 56 -18.24 -0.74 21.59
CA THR A 56 -17.19 -0.92 22.62
C THR A 56 -17.82 -1.17 23.97
#